data_AF-A0A212QRR3-F1
#
_entry.id   AF-A0A212QRR3-F1
#
_cell.length_a   1.000
_cell.length_b   1.000
_cell.length_c   1.000
_cell.angle_alpha   90.00
_cell.angle_beta   90.00
_cell.angle_gamma   90.00
#
_symmetry.space_group_name_H-M   'P 1'
#
loop_
_entity.id
_entity.type
_entity.pdbx_description
1 polymer ?
#
loop_
_entity_poly.entity_id
_entity_poly.type
_entity_poly.pdbx_seq_one_letter_code
_entity_poly.pdbx_strand_id
1 'polypeptide(L)'
;MDRPELREEPMTRWSGVALGGDLLLFLIFAAMGRASHGLLLEGPPLWGVVRAALPFALAWLVLIPLFGGHRPDPSATFARVGVRTGLAWLGAWALGLALRSLLLGRPAPLAFALITLIGNGALLLAWRLLLHAALRRRAAPEALR
;
A
#
# COMPACT_ATOMS: atom_id res chain seq x y z
N MET A 1 15.57 -20.17 30.28
CA MET A 1 15.09 -20.87 29.06
C MET A 1 14.25 -19.86 28.30
N ASP A 2 14.88 -19.12 27.39
CA ASP A 2 14.24 -18.05 26.59
C ASP A 2 13.51 -18.74 25.43
N ARG A 3 12.17 -18.69 25.41
CA ARG A 3 11.37 -19.29 24.33
C ARG A 3 11.26 -18.28 23.19
N PRO A 4 11.94 -18.48 22.04
CA PRO A 4 11.93 -17.52 20.92
C PRO A 4 10.54 -17.32 20.30
N GLU A 5 9.64 -18.28 20.55
CA GLU A 5 8.28 -18.37 20.02
C GLU A 5 7.34 -17.26 20.52
N LEU A 6 7.67 -16.57 21.62
CA LEU A 6 6.84 -15.49 22.18
C LEU A 6 7.18 -14.09 21.60
N ARG A 7 8.28 -13.93 20.86
CA ARG A 7 8.72 -12.63 20.33
C ARG A 7 8.38 -12.40 18.85
N GLU A 8 8.15 -13.46 18.07
CA GLU A 8 7.89 -13.33 16.62
C GLU A 8 6.40 -13.10 16.27
N GLU A 9 5.49 -13.65 17.08
CA GLU A 9 4.03 -13.57 16.93
C GLU A 9 3.42 -12.15 16.85
N PRO A 10 3.92 -11.10 17.55
CA PRO A 10 3.33 -9.76 17.45
C PRO A 10 3.67 -9.04 16.13
N MET A 11 4.91 -9.18 15.63
CA MET A 11 5.39 -8.40 14.48
C MET A 11 4.80 -8.89 13.15
N THR A 12 4.57 -10.19 13.02
CA THR A 12 4.00 -10.81 11.81
C THR A 12 2.56 -10.37 11.59
N ARG A 13 1.74 -10.30 12.65
CA ARG A 13 0.35 -9.82 12.57
C ARG A 13 0.27 -8.40 12.03
N TRP A 14 1.09 -7.48 12.55
CA TRP A 14 1.06 -6.08 12.11
C TRP A 14 1.59 -5.89 10.70
N SER A 15 2.52 -6.74 10.26
CA SER A 15 2.97 -6.79 8.87
C SER A 15 1.82 -7.21 7.95
N GLY A 16 1.05 -8.24 8.35
CA GLY A 16 -0.17 -8.66 7.66
C GLY A 16 -1.23 -7.56 7.59
N VAL A 17 -1.48 -6.85 8.69
CA VAL A 17 -2.41 -5.70 8.72
C VAL A 17 -1.94 -4.60 7.77
N ALA A 18 -0.66 -4.24 7.81
CA ALA A 18 -0.10 -3.19 6.96
C ALA A 18 -0.28 -3.51 5.47
N LEU A 19 0.15 -4.71 5.04
CA LEU A 19 0.05 -5.15 3.65
C LEU A 19 -1.41 -5.34 3.22
N GLY A 20 -2.26 -5.93 4.07
CA GLY A 20 -3.68 -6.07 3.79
C GLY A 20 -4.38 -4.73 3.57
N GLY A 21 -4.06 -3.73 4.40
CA GLY A 21 -4.56 -2.36 4.22
C GLY A 21 -4.06 -1.71 2.93
N ASP A 22 -2.78 -1.90 2.56
CA ASP A 22 -2.28 -1.37 1.29
C ASP A 22 -3.03 -1.96 0.08
N LEU A 23 -3.23 -3.29 0.06
CA LEU A 23 -3.95 -3.98 -1.01
C LEU A 23 -5.41 -3.53 -1.09
N LEU A 24 -6.06 -3.34 0.06
CA LEU A 24 -7.40 -2.79 0.13
C LEU A 24 -7.47 -1.39 -0.47
N LEU A 25 -6.48 -0.53 -0.21
CA LEU A 25 -6.45 0.83 -0.76
C LEU A 25 -6.26 0.86 -2.27
N PHE A 26 -5.47 -0.04 -2.85
CA PHE A 26 -5.41 -0.20 -4.31
C PHE A 26 -6.77 -0.57 -4.91
N LEU A 27 -7.50 -1.49 -4.25
CA LEU A 27 -8.83 -1.89 -4.69
C LEU A 27 -9.85 -0.74 -4.56
N ILE A 28 -9.83 0.00 -3.44
CA ILE A 28 -10.69 1.16 -3.22
C ILE A 28 -10.42 2.22 -4.29
N PHE A 29 -9.14 2.56 -4.54
CA PHE A 29 -8.79 3.55 -5.55
C PHE A 29 -9.23 3.12 -6.96
N ALA A 30 -9.02 1.85 -7.32
CA ALA A 30 -9.47 1.29 -8.59
C ALA A 30 -11.00 1.31 -8.72
N ALA A 31 -11.73 0.98 -7.65
CA ALA A 31 -13.19 1.05 -7.63
C ALA A 31 -13.71 2.48 -7.80
N MET A 32 -13.13 3.44 -7.08
CA MET A 32 -13.45 4.86 -7.22
C MET A 32 -13.20 5.34 -8.65
N GLY A 33 -12.03 5.04 -9.23
CA GLY A 33 -11.71 5.44 -10.60
C GLY A 33 -12.70 4.86 -11.62
N ARG A 34 -13.09 3.58 -11.47
CA ARG A 34 -14.13 2.98 -12.32
C ARG A 34 -15.49 3.63 -12.12
N ALA A 35 -15.87 3.95 -10.89
CA ALA A 35 -17.12 4.63 -10.55
C ALA A 35 -17.21 6.00 -11.25
N SER A 36 -16.13 6.78 -11.19
CA SER A 36 -16.04 8.09 -11.83
C SER A 36 -16.18 8.04 -13.36
N HIS A 37 -15.92 6.89 -13.98
CA HIS A 37 -16.10 6.67 -15.42
C HIS A 37 -17.39 5.92 -15.79
N GLY A 38 -18.29 5.64 -14.83
CA GLY A 38 -19.52 4.89 -15.07
C GLY A 38 -19.31 3.38 -15.30
N LEU A 39 -18.11 2.86 -15.07
CA LEU A 39 -17.70 1.51 -15.46
C LEU A 39 -17.98 0.45 -14.37
N LEU A 40 -18.59 0.80 -13.24
CA LEU A 40 -18.79 -0.15 -12.14
C LEU A 40 -19.66 -1.34 -12.55
N LEU A 41 -20.65 -1.12 -13.41
CA LEU A 41 -21.59 -2.15 -13.87
C LEU A 41 -21.18 -2.78 -15.21
N GLU A 42 -20.08 -2.33 -15.81
CA GLU A 42 -19.59 -2.88 -17.08
C GLU A 42 -18.72 -4.13 -16.85
N GLY A 43 -19.22 -5.27 -17.34
CA GLY A 43 -18.60 -6.58 -17.14
C GLY A 43 -18.74 -7.10 -15.71
N PRO A 44 -17.96 -8.12 -15.29
CA PRO A 44 -17.96 -8.57 -13.91
C PRO A 44 -17.39 -7.44 -13.01
N PRO A 45 -18.20 -6.80 -12.15
CA PRO A 45 -17.84 -5.55 -11.47
C PRO A 45 -16.52 -5.66 -10.71
N LEU A 46 -16.35 -6.77 -10.00
CA LEU A 46 -15.19 -7.03 -9.15
C LEU A 46 -13.92 -7.33 -9.97
N TRP A 47 -14.05 -8.01 -11.11
CA TRP A 47 -12.91 -8.33 -11.96
C TRP A 47 -12.30 -7.07 -12.57
N GLY A 48 -13.13 -6.12 -12.98
CA GLY A 48 -12.68 -4.84 -13.52
C GLY A 48 -11.85 -4.04 -12.51
N VAL A 49 -12.23 -4.07 -11.22
CA VAL A 49 -11.49 -3.44 -10.12
C VAL A 49 -10.15 -4.13 -9.89
N VAL A 50 -10.16 -5.46 -9.75
CA VAL A 50 -8.93 -6.25 -9.53
C VAL A 50 -7.94 -6.03 -10.68
N ARG A 51 -8.40 -6.12 -11.93
CA ARG A 51 -7.53 -5.94 -13.11
C ARG A 51 -6.92 -4.53 -13.18
N ALA A 52 -7.63 -3.51 -12.70
CA ALA A 52 -7.12 -2.14 -12.66
C ALA A 52 -6.09 -1.94 -11.52
N ALA A 53 -6.31 -2.56 -10.36
CA ALA A 53 -5.42 -2.48 -9.20
C ALA A 53 -4.14 -3.31 -9.36
N LEU A 54 -4.25 -4.49 -10.01
CA LEU A 54 -3.22 -5.53 -10.02
C LEU A 54 -1.81 -5.05 -10.41
N PRO A 55 -1.60 -4.26 -11.48
CA PRO A 55 -0.25 -3.86 -11.88
C PRO A 55 0.47 -3.05 -10.78
N PHE A 56 -0.27 -2.18 -10.10
CA PHE A 56 0.26 -1.33 -9.04
C PHE A 56 0.43 -2.08 -7.73
N ALA A 57 -0.52 -2.96 -7.39
CA ALA A 57 -0.42 -3.81 -6.21
C ALA A 57 0.79 -4.77 -6.31
N LEU A 58 1.02 -5.40 -7.46
CA LEU A 58 2.18 -6.26 -7.68
C LEU A 58 3.49 -5.48 -7.58
N ALA A 59 3.57 -4.33 -8.24
CA ALA A 59 4.73 -3.45 -8.13
C ALA A 59 4.97 -3.00 -6.68
N TRP A 60 3.92 -2.67 -5.94
CA TRP A 60 4.01 -2.29 -4.53
C TRP A 60 4.57 -3.41 -3.67
N LEU A 61 4.06 -4.63 -3.82
CA LEU A 61 4.51 -5.79 -3.04
C LEU A 61 6.00 -6.11 -3.27
N VAL A 62 6.53 -5.83 -4.47
CA VAL A 62 7.96 -5.97 -4.77
C VAL A 62 8.78 -4.82 -4.18
N LEU A 63 8.30 -3.58 -4.27
CA LEU A 63 9.08 -2.40 -3.92
C LEU A 63 9.06 -2.10 -2.41
N ILE A 64 7.94 -2.28 -1.72
CA ILE A 64 7.83 -1.91 -0.29
C ILE A 64 8.80 -2.66 0.65
N PRO A 65 9.15 -3.94 0.43
CA PRO A 65 10.16 -4.62 1.23
C PRO A 65 11.56 -4.07 0.98
N LEU A 66 11.89 -3.67 -0.26
CA LEU A 66 13.21 -3.12 -0.63
C LEU A 66 13.50 -1.80 0.08
N PHE A 67 12.47 -1.03 0.41
CA PHE A 67 12.57 0.19 1.22
C PHE A 67 12.38 -0.06 2.73
N GLY A 68 12.30 -1.31 3.18
CA GLY A 68 12.12 -1.67 4.58
C GLY A 68 10.77 -1.24 5.17
N GLY A 69 9.74 -1.08 4.33
CA GLY A 69 8.39 -0.69 4.73
C GLY A 69 7.46 -1.87 5.02
N HIS A 70 7.86 -3.11 4.70
CA HIS A 70 7.03 -4.30 4.88
C HIS A 70 6.78 -4.68 6.36
N ARG A 71 7.67 -4.27 7.27
CA ARG A 71 7.56 -4.50 8.72
C ARG A 71 7.30 -3.17 9.44
N PRO A 72 6.14 -3.00 10.09
CA PRO A 72 5.90 -1.83 10.92
C PRO A 72 6.86 -1.79 12.11
N ASP A 73 7.43 -0.62 12.37
CA ASP A 73 8.36 -0.36 13.46
C ASP A 73 7.84 0.81 14.32
N PRO A 74 7.37 0.55 15.56
CA PRO A 74 6.89 1.60 16.46
C PRO A 74 7.99 2.57 16.90
N SER A 75 9.27 2.19 16.85
CA SER A 75 10.40 3.05 17.23
C SER A 75 10.79 4.04 16.13
N ALA A 76 10.35 3.82 14.89
CA ALA A 76 10.62 4.71 13.77
C ALA A 76 9.98 6.10 13.95
N THR A 77 10.57 7.11 13.30
CA THR A 77 9.95 8.44 13.21
C THR A 77 8.88 8.47 12.11
N PHE A 78 7.88 9.35 12.25
CA PHE A 78 6.88 9.58 11.19
C PHE A 78 7.51 9.94 9.84
N ALA A 79 8.56 10.76 9.85
CA ALA A 79 9.30 11.13 8.65
C ALA A 79 9.92 9.89 7.97
N ARG A 80 10.51 8.96 8.73
CA ARG A 80 11.07 7.72 8.20
C ARG A 80 10.00 6.84 7.56
N VAL A 81 8.83 6.69 8.20
CA VAL A 81 7.70 5.92 7.64
C VAL A 81 7.20 6.57 6.35
N GLY A 82 7.03 7.89 6.35
CA GLY A 82 6.59 8.66 5.18
C GLY A 82 7.56 8.53 4.00
N VAL A 83 8.86 8.74 4.22
CA VAL A 83 9.89 8.65 3.16
C VAL A 83 9.96 7.24 2.58
N ARG A 84 9.99 6.19 3.41
CA ARG A 84 10.01 4.80 2.92
C ARG A 84 8.78 4.48 2.07
N THR A 85 7.60 4.87 2.54
CA THR A 85 6.33 4.68 1.83
C THR A 85 6.31 5.44 0.52
N GLY A 86 6.74 6.71 0.53
CA GLY A 86 6.77 7.58 -0.64
C GLY A 86 7.75 7.11 -1.73
N LEU A 87 8.97 6.72 -1.35
CA LEU A 87 9.97 6.21 -2.30
C LEU A 87 9.55 4.86 -2.89
N ALA A 88 9.05 3.94 -2.04
CA ALA A 88 8.49 2.68 -2.50
C ALA A 88 7.33 2.92 -3.47
N TRP A 89 6.45 3.88 -3.18
CA TRP A 89 5.30 4.20 -4.01
C TRP A 89 5.74 4.81 -5.33
N LEU A 90 6.70 5.73 -5.33
CA LEU A 90 7.19 6.34 -6.56
C LEU A 90 7.76 5.28 -7.51
N GLY A 91 8.54 4.34 -7.00
CA GLY A 91 9.04 3.19 -7.77
C GLY A 91 7.92 2.26 -8.24
N ALA A 92 7.00 1.91 -7.33
CA ALA A 92 5.86 1.03 -7.64
C ALA A 92 4.87 1.66 -8.64
N TRP A 93 4.71 2.98 -8.62
CA TRP A 93 3.90 3.74 -9.55
C TRP A 93 4.48 3.66 -10.97
N ALA A 94 5.78 3.94 -11.11
CA ALA A 94 6.46 3.85 -12.40
C ALA A 94 6.41 2.41 -12.96
N LEU A 95 6.73 1.41 -12.12
CA LEU A 95 6.67 0.00 -12.51
C LEU A 95 5.23 -0.44 -12.81
N GLY A 96 4.25 -0.01 -12.01
CA GLY A 96 2.84 -0.31 -12.22
C GLY A 96 2.29 0.27 -13.52
N LEU A 97 2.72 1.47 -13.90
CA LEU A 97 2.39 2.06 -15.21
C LEU A 97 2.99 1.24 -16.35
N ALA A 98 4.24 0.78 -16.22
CA ALA A 98 4.88 -0.07 -17.21
C ALA A 98 4.13 -1.41 -17.36
N LEU A 99 3.88 -2.11 -16.25
CA LEU A 99 3.13 -3.37 -16.22
C LEU A 99 1.73 -3.20 -16.81
N ARG A 100 1.01 -2.13 -16.45
CA ARG A 100 -0.30 -1.81 -17.01
C ARG A 100 -0.21 -1.60 -18.53
N SER A 101 0.82 -0.89 -19.00
CA SER A 101 0.97 -0.58 -20.42
C SER A 101 1.26 -1.85 -21.23
N LEU A 102 2.06 -2.76 -20.68
CA LEU A 102 2.30 -4.09 -21.26
C LEU A 102 1.00 -4.91 -21.32
N LEU A 103 0.24 -4.96 -20.22
CA LEU A 103 -1.01 -5.74 -20.15
C LEU A 103 -2.12 -5.22 -21.07
N LEU A 104 -2.13 -3.92 -21.37
CA LEU A 104 -3.16 -3.30 -22.22
C LEU A 104 -2.69 -3.03 -23.65
N GLY A 105 -1.41 -3.27 -23.97
CA GLY A 105 -0.82 -2.96 -25.27
C GLY A 105 -0.80 -1.47 -25.62
N ARG A 106 -0.90 -0.57 -24.62
CA ARG A 106 -0.94 0.89 -24.85
C ARG A 106 -0.50 1.68 -23.61
N PRO A 107 0.13 2.86 -23.78
CA PRO A 107 0.54 3.69 -22.66
C PRO A 107 -0.65 4.20 -21.85
N ALA A 108 -0.39 4.50 -20.58
CA ALA A 108 -1.36 5.18 -19.74
C ALA A 108 -1.50 6.67 -20.14
N PRO A 109 -2.73 7.22 -20.18
CA PRO A 109 -2.91 8.66 -20.31
C PRO A 109 -2.21 9.42 -19.18
N LEU A 110 -1.64 10.58 -19.46
CA LEU A 110 -0.91 11.39 -18.48
C LEU A 110 -1.78 11.72 -17.25
N ALA A 111 -3.04 12.09 -17.47
CA ALA A 111 -3.98 12.38 -16.39
C ALA A 111 -4.17 11.16 -15.45
N PHE A 112 -4.30 9.95 -16.01
CA PHE A 112 -4.38 8.73 -15.22
C PHE A 112 -3.10 8.51 -14.40
N ALA A 113 -1.92 8.72 -15.00
CA ALA A 113 -0.65 8.58 -14.30
C ALA A 113 -0.54 9.53 -13.10
N LEU A 114 -0.89 10.81 -13.28
CA LEU A 114 -0.83 11.82 -12.22
C LEU A 114 -1.87 11.60 -11.12
N ILE A 115 -3.12 11.31 -11.48
CA ILE A 115 -4.20 11.04 -10.50
C ILE A 115 -3.88 9.77 -9.71
N THR A 116 -3.32 8.74 -10.34
CA THR A 116 -2.87 7.53 -9.65
C THR A 116 -1.74 7.83 -8.68
N LEU A 117 -0.71 8.58 -9.12
CA LEU A 117 0.43 8.96 -8.28
C LEU A 117 -0.04 9.68 -7.01
N ILE A 118 -0.88 10.71 -7.17
CA ILE A 118 -1.30 11.58 -6.07
C ILE A 118 -2.37 10.88 -5.22
N GLY A 119 -3.43 10.37 -5.84
CA GLY A 119 -4.58 9.80 -5.15
C GLY A 119 -4.23 8.52 -4.39
N ASN A 120 -3.68 7.52 -5.09
CA ASN A 120 -3.30 6.26 -4.44
C ASN A 120 -2.11 6.47 -3.49
N GLY A 121 -1.18 7.38 -3.82
CA GLY A 121 -0.07 7.74 -2.94
C GLY A 121 -0.53 8.37 -1.63
N ALA A 122 -1.50 9.29 -1.67
CA ALA A 122 -2.09 9.90 -0.49
C ALA A 122 -2.79 8.86 0.40
N LEU A 123 -3.55 7.93 -0.20
CA LEU A 123 -4.19 6.85 0.53
C LEU A 123 -3.16 5.97 1.26
N LEU A 124 -2.12 5.52 0.55
CA LEU A 124 -1.05 4.69 1.14
C LEU A 124 -0.32 5.42 2.28
N LEU A 125 0.07 6.68 2.06
CA LEU A 125 0.72 7.49 3.08
C LEU A 125 -0.17 7.66 4.31
N ALA A 126 -1.44 8.01 4.12
CA ALA A 126 -2.39 8.18 5.23
C ALA A 126 -2.52 6.88 6.03
N TRP A 127 -2.73 5.74 5.37
CA TRP A 127 -2.83 4.44 6.04
C TRP A 127 -1.56 4.09 6.83
N ARG A 128 -0.38 4.22 6.21
CA ARG A 128 0.89 3.88 6.86
C ARG A 128 1.19 4.76 8.07
N LEU A 129 0.89 6.05 7.98
CA LEU A 129 1.09 6.99 9.09
C LEU A 129 0.07 6.77 10.21
N LEU A 130 -1.21 6.50 9.88
CA LEU A 130 -2.24 6.19 10.87
C LEU A 130 -1.96 4.87 11.60
N LEU A 131 -1.58 3.83 10.87
CA LEU A 131 -1.17 2.56 11.46
C LEU A 131 0.03 2.75 12.39
N HIS A 132 1.06 3.48 11.94
CA HIS A 132 2.22 3.77 12.76
C HIS A 132 1.86 4.57 14.04
N ALA A 133 0.98 5.56 13.94
CA ALA A 133 0.46 6.29 15.10
C ALA A 133 -0.26 5.36 16.09
N ALA A 134 -1.10 4.45 15.58
CA ALA A 134 -1.81 3.48 16.40
C ALA A 134 -0.85 2.51 17.12
N LEU A 135 0.20 2.05 16.44
CA LEU A 135 1.21 1.16 17.02
C LEU A 135 2.05 1.86 18.09
N ARG A 136 2.47 3.11 17.84
CA ARG A 136 3.20 3.91 18.83
C ARG A 136 2.41 4.12 20.11
N ARG A 137 1.10 4.39 19.98
CA ARG A 137 0.20 4.53 21.13
C ARG A 137 0.05 3.24 21.94
N ARG A 138 0.18 2.07 21.31
CA ARG A 138 0.13 0.77 22.00
C ARG A 138 1.44 0.40 22.69
N ALA A 139 2.57 0.83 22.14
CA ALA A 139 3.89 0.58 22.73
C ALA A 139 4.22 1.51 23.91
N ALA A 140 3.71 2.75 23.93
CA ALA A 140 3.99 3.71 25.00
C ALA A 140 3.54 3.27 26.42
N PRO A 141 2.37 2.62 26.61
CA PRO A 141 1.96 2.07 27.90
C PRO A 141 2.82 0.91 28.40
N GLU A 142 3.42 0.13 27.51
CA GLU A 142 4.28 -1.01 27.87
C GLU A 142 5.67 -0.55 28.33
N ALA A 143 6.16 0.58 27.82
CA ALA A 143 7.47 1.13 28.20
C ALA A 143 7.51 1.79 29.60
N LEU A 144 6.36 1.97 30.25
CA LEU A 144 6.22 2.58 31.59
C LEU A 144 6.00 1.53 32.70
N ARG A 145 6.01 0.24 32.36
CA ARG A 145 5.90 -0.89 33.30
C ARG A 145 7.23 -1.60 33.42
#